data_AF-A0A1P8YIX3-F1
#
_entry.id   AF-A0A1P8YIX3-F1
#
_cell.length_a   1.000
_cell.length_b   1.000
_cell.length_c   1.000
_cell.angle_alpha   90.00
_cell.angle_beta   90.00
_cell.angle_gamma   90.00
#
_symmetry.space_group_name_H-M   'P 1'
#
loop_
_entity.id
_entity.type
_entity.pdbx_description
1 polymer ?
#
loop_
_entity_poly.entity_id
_entity_poly.type
_entity_poly.pdbx_seq_one_letter_code
_entity_poly.pdbx_strand_id
1 'polypeptide(L)'
;MSRARAQSADESDSGEQDRPEAAGGSPSFRDRFICLELRFSLGIEETTGRHYLAIPAANGVAEAEEFYEIDGATHERFAADPGSAAEFIRRCRNRELDALLILDPGPPRGA
;
A
#
# COMPACT_ATOMS: atom_id res chain seq x y z
N MET A 1 30.40 -25.19 -55.44
CA MET A 1 29.16 -25.81 -54.92
C MET A 1 29.50 -26.40 -53.57
N SER A 2 28.86 -26.17 -52.44
CA SER A 2 27.97 -25.14 -51.91
C SER A 2 28.02 -25.36 -50.39
N ARG A 3 28.02 -24.28 -49.60
CA ARG A 3 27.78 -24.36 -48.15
C ARG A 3 26.35 -24.84 -47.92
N ALA A 4 26.14 -25.67 -46.90
CA ALA A 4 24.88 -25.68 -46.17
C ALA A 4 25.12 -26.15 -44.73
N ARG A 5 24.94 -25.22 -43.79
CA ARG A 5 24.88 -25.43 -42.34
C ARG A 5 23.40 -25.66 -42.04
N ALA A 6 23.03 -26.81 -41.49
CA ALA A 6 21.68 -27.02 -40.97
C ALA A 6 21.64 -26.48 -39.53
N GLN A 7 20.85 -25.43 -39.31
CA GLN A 7 20.37 -25.03 -37.99
C GLN A 7 18.98 -25.65 -37.83
N SER A 8 18.79 -26.44 -36.78
CA SER A 8 17.48 -26.91 -36.35
C SER A 8 17.11 -26.10 -35.12
N ALA A 9 16.10 -25.24 -35.27
CA ALA A 9 15.37 -24.66 -34.17
C ALA A 9 14.15 -25.56 -33.96
N ASP A 10 13.97 -26.04 -32.72
CA ASP A 10 12.70 -26.59 -32.27
C ASP A 10 12.38 -25.92 -30.94
N GLU A 11 11.26 -25.21 -30.96
CA GLU A 11 10.65 -24.51 -29.84
C GLU A 11 10.22 -25.50 -28.77
N SER A 12 10.43 -25.14 -27.51
CA SER A 12 9.54 -25.61 -26.45
C SER A 12 9.28 -24.45 -25.52
N ASP A 13 8.14 -23.84 -25.83
CA ASP A 13 7.30 -23.04 -24.97
C ASP A 13 7.18 -23.65 -23.57
N SER A 14 7.53 -22.85 -22.58
CA SER A 14 6.91 -22.85 -21.26
C SER A 14 7.15 -21.46 -20.70
N GLY A 15 6.31 -20.53 -21.14
CA GLY A 15 6.11 -19.27 -20.43
C GLY A 15 5.66 -19.57 -19.01
N GLU A 16 6.61 -19.69 -18.08
CA GLU A 16 6.38 -19.46 -16.66
C GLU A 16 5.94 -18.00 -16.56
N GLN A 17 4.63 -17.83 -16.50
CA GLN A 17 3.97 -16.55 -16.38
C GLN A 17 4.55 -15.83 -15.17
N ASP A 18 5.24 -14.73 -15.50
CA ASP A 18 5.55 -13.57 -14.69
C ASP A 18 4.66 -13.49 -13.44
N ARG A 19 5.05 -14.20 -12.38
CA ARG A 19 4.62 -13.82 -11.04
C ARG A 19 5.35 -12.50 -10.81
N PRO A 20 4.66 -11.41 -10.46
CA PRO A 20 5.37 -10.24 -10.02
C PRO A 20 6.19 -10.68 -8.80
N GLU A 21 7.50 -10.82 -8.99
CA GLU A 21 8.45 -10.76 -7.89
C GLU A 21 8.07 -9.50 -7.13
N ALA A 22 7.58 -9.66 -5.90
CA ALA A 22 7.35 -8.53 -5.02
C ALA A 22 8.63 -7.71 -5.05
N ALA A 23 8.57 -6.55 -5.70
CA ALA A 23 9.73 -5.73 -5.94
C ALA A 23 10.43 -5.55 -4.58
N GLY A 24 11.68 -6.00 -4.47
CA GLY A 24 12.44 -6.02 -3.22
C GLY A 24 12.85 -4.62 -2.71
N GLY A 25 12.01 -3.61 -2.94
CA GLY A 25 12.15 -2.25 -2.45
C GLY A 25 11.17 -1.96 -1.32
N SER A 26 11.46 -0.92 -0.54
CA SER A 26 10.51 -0.38 0.45
C SER A 26 9.21 0.03 -0.24
N PRO A 27 8.04 -0.12 0.41
CA PRO A 27 6.76 0.31 -0.14
C PRO A 27 6.78 1.81 -0.49
N SER A 28 6.16 2.17 -1.61
CA SER A 28 6.04 3.54 -2.11
C SER A 28 4.60 4.00 -1.89
N PHE A 29 4.40 5.19 -1.31
CA PHE A 29 3.07 5.71 -1.00
C PHE A 29 2.79 6.96 -1.81
N ARG A 30 1.64 7.00 -2.49
CA ARG A 30 1.16 8.17 -3.23
C ARG A 30 -0.19 8.63 -2.72
N ASP A 31 -0.21 9.80 -2.08
CA ASP A 31 -1.44 10.47 -1.69
C ASP A 31 -2.26 10.90 -2.90
N ARG A 32 -3.58 10.73 -2.78
CA ARG A 32 -4.59 11.14 -3.76
C ARG A 32 -5.55 12.17 -3.18
N PHE A 33 -5.70 12.19 -1.86
CA PHE A 33 -6.60 13.08 -1.14
C PHE A 33 -6.01 13.42 0.22
N ILE A 34 -6.17 14.68 0.66
CA ILE A 34 -5.69 15.17 1.96
C ILE A 34 -6.83 15.93 2.65
N CYS A 35 -7.13 15.55 3.90
CA CYS A 35 -8.07 16.27 4.76
C CYS A 35 -7.33 16.84 5.98
N LEU A 36 -7.11 18.15 5.97
CA LEU A 36 -6.41 18.85 7.06
C LEU A 36 -7.28 19.00 8.33
N GLU A 37 -8.60 19.02 8.18
CA GLU A 37 -9.54 19.16 9.31
C GLU A 37 -9.51 17.93 10.23
N LEU A 38 -9.59 16.73 9.65
CA LEU A 38 -9.54 15.47 10.39
C LEU A 38 -8.12 14.89 10.50
N ARG A 39 -7.16 15.48 9.79
CA ARG A 39 -5.74 15.11 9.72
C ARG A 39 -5.52 13.68 9.25
N PHE A 40 -5.89 13.43 8.00
CA PHE A 40 -5.58 12.17 7.32
C PHE A 40 -5.32 12.41 5.82
N SER A 41 -4.64 11.46 5.18
CA SER A 41 -4.58 11.33 3.72
C SER A 41 -5.16 9.99 3.27
N LEU A 42 -5.55 9.91 2.01
CA LEU A 42 -5.89 8.67 1.32
C LEU A 42 -4.98 8.52 0.12
N GLY A 43 -4.58 7.29 -0.19
CA GLY A 43 -3.73 7.05 -1.34
C GLY A 43 -3.61 5.59 -1.75
N ILE A 44 -2.62 5.35 -2.61
CA ILE A 44 -2.26 4.02 -3.11
C ILE A 44 -0.82 3.71 -2.71
N GLU A 45 -0.62 2.55 -2.09
CA GLU A 45 0.69 1.93 -1.94
C GLU A 45 1.06 1.31 -3.30
N GLU A 46 2.05 1.86 -3.98
CA GLU A 46 2.30 1.61 -5.40
C GLU A 46 2.96 0.27 -5.69
N THR A 47 3.62 -0.36 -4.70
CA THR A 47 4.27 -1.66 -4.90
C THR A 47 3.25 -2.79 -5.01
N THR A 48 2.15 -2.71 -4.26
CA THR A 48 1.10 -3.75 -4.24
C THR A 48 -0.24 -3.28 -4.79
N GLY A 49 -0.44 -1.97 -4.97
CA GLY A 49 -1.70 -1.38 -5.41
C GLY A 49 -2.77 -1.26 -4.32
N ARG A 50 -2.41 -1.47 -3.05
CA ARG A 50 -3.36 -1.36 -1.92
C ARG A 50 -3.79 0.08 -1.71
N HIS A 51 -5.06 0.27 -1.36
CA HIS A 51 -5.54 1.58 -0.92
C HIS A 51 -5.20 1.75 0.56
N TYR A 52 -4.89 2.98 0.96
CA TYR A 52 -4.59 3.29 2.35
C TYR A 52 -5.30 4.54 2.85
N LEU A 53 -5.44 4.61 4.17
CA LEU A 53 -5.62 5.84 4.94
C LEU A 53 -4.38 6.06 5.80
N ALA A 54 -3.78 7.25 5.73
CA ALA A 54 -2.64 7.62 6.57
C ALA A 54 -3.02 8.65 7.62
N ILE A 55 -2.49 8.50 8.83
CA ILE A 55 -2.59 9.48 9.92
C ILE A 55 -1.21 9.78 10.50
N PRO A 56 -0.99 10.98 11.07
CA PRO A 56 0.19 11.23 11.88
C PRO A 56 0.24 10.25 13.07
N ALA A 57 1.39 9.63 13.29
CA ALA A 57 1.60 8.70 14.39
C ALA A 57 1.43 9.40 15.73
N ALA A 58 0.79 8.72 16.68
CA ALA A 58 0.55 9.25 18.03
C ALA A 58 1.79 9.30 18.93
N ASN A 59 2.98 8.96 18.43
CA ASN A 59 4.21 8.78 19.23
C ASN A 59 5.00 10.07 19.49
N GLY A 60 4.51 11.24 19.07
CA GLY A 60 5.15 12.54 19.32
C GLY A 60 6.38 12.82 18.44
N VAL A 61 6.72 11.92 17.51
CA VAL A 61 7.72 12.17 16.47
C VAL A 61 7.00 12.88 15.32
N ALA A 62 7.32 14.15 15.11
CA ALA A 62 6.54 15.08 14.27
C ALA A 62 6.38 14.66 12.80
N GLU A 63 7.16 13.69 12.32
CA GLU A 63 7.20 13.27 10.91
C GLU A 63 6.80 11.80 10.70
N ALA A 64 6.45 11.06 11.76
CA ALA A 64 6.06 9.66 11.62
C ALA A 64 4.57 9.55 11.20
N GLU A 65 4.29 8.74 10.19
CA GLU A 65 2.94 8.43 9.70
C GLU A 65 2.62 6.95 9.85
N GLU A 66 1.35 6.64 10.07
CA GLU A 66 0.80 5.29 10.11
C GLU A 66 -0.10 5.07 8.90
N PHE A 67 0.16 4.01 8.14
CA PHE A 67 -0.58 3.66 6.93
C PHE A 67 -1.45 2.44 7.19
N TYR A 68 -2.76 2.62 7.15
CA TYR A 68 -3.76 1.56 7.35
C TYR A 68 -4.36 1.16 6.02
N GLU A 69 -4.36 -0.14 5.72
CA GLU A 69 -5.03 -0.68 4.55
C GLU A 69 -6.55 -0.49 4.64
N ILE A 70 -7.13 -0.06 3.53
CA ILE A 70 -8.58 0.03 3.33
C ILE A 70 -8.93 -0.58 1.97
N ASP A 71 -10.18 -0.99 1.78
CA ASP A 71 -10.67 -1.38 0.47
C ASP A 71 -11.01 -0.14 -0.40
N GLY A 72 -11.16 -0.36 -1.71
CA GLY A 72 -11.46 0.72 -2.66
C GLY A 72 -12.80 1.42 -2.37
N ALA A 73 -13.82 0.69 -1.89
CA ALA A 73 -15.12 1.26 -1.57
C ALA A 73 -15.06 2.21 -0.36
N THR A 74 -14.25 1.87 0.64
CA THR A 74 -13.96 2.69 1.82
C THR A 74 -13.16 3.92 1.41
N HIS A 75 -12.16 3.76 0.54
CA HIS A 75 -11.38 4.87 -0.02
C HIS A 75 -12.28 5.87 -0.75
N GLU A 76 -13.12 5.40 -1.68
CA GLU A 76 -14.07 6.25 -2.43
C GLU A 76 -15.05 6.97 -1.50
N ARG A 77 -15.58 6.27 -0.49
CA ARG A 77 -16.49 6.87 0.51
C ARG A 77 -15.81 7.99 1.29
N PHE A 78 -14.61 7.74 1.82
CA PHE A 78 -13.89 8.74 2.61
C PHE A 78 -13.45 9.94 1.78
N ALA A 79 -13.15 9.74 0.49
CA ALA A 79 -12.85 10.84 -0.41
C ALA A 79 -14.10 11.70 -0.74
N ALA A 80 -15.27 11.06 -0.87
CA ALA A 80 -16.53 11.75 -1.18
C ALA A 80 -17.15 12.45 0.05
N ASP A 81 -17.03 11.84 1.24
CA ASP A 81 -17.49 12.36 2.52
C ASP A 81 -16.41 12.13 3.59
N PRO A 82 -15.46 13.07 3.77
CA PRO A 82 -14.38 12.94 4.74
C PRO A 82 -14.86 12.76 6.18
N GLY A 83 -16.05 13.29 6.52
CA GLY A 83 -16.64 13.14 7.85
C GLY A 83 -16.91 11.67 8.20
N SER A 84 -17.19 10.84 7.20
CA SER A 84 -17.42 9.40 7.39
C SER A 84 -16.17 8.62 7.85
N ALA A 85 -14.97 9.20 7.73
CA ALA A 85 -13.72 8.61 8.21
C ALA A 85 -13.48 8.78 9.72
N ALA A 86 -14.25 9.65 10.40
CA ALA A 86 -13.97 10.07 11.77
C ALA A 86 -13.87 8.88 12.76
N GLU A 87 -14.79 7.92 12.68
CA GLU A 87 -14.78 6.75 13.56
C GLU A 87 -13.61 5.82 13.23
N PHE A 88 -13.28 5.62 11.96
CA PHE A 88 -12.12 4.83 11.56
C PHE A 88 -10.82 5.42 12.13
N ILE A 89 -10.63 6.73 11.96
CA ILE A 89 -9.49 7.48 12.50
C ILE A 89 -9.41 7.36 14.03
N ARG A 90 -10.55 7.46 14.74
CA ARG A 90 -10.60 7.28 16.19
C ARG A 90 -10.08 5.90 16.59
N ARG A 91 -10.51 4.85 15.89
CA ARG A 91 -10.09 3.47 16.15
C ARG A 91 -8.60 3.24 15.83
N CYS A 92 -8.08 3.83 14.75
CA CYS A 92 -6.64 3.85 14.46
C CYS A 92 -5.83 4.48 15.61
N ARG A 93 -6.22 5.69 16.06
CA ARG A 93 -5.56 6.40 17.17
C ARG A 93 -5.59 5.61 18.49
N ASN A 94 -6.63 4.82 18.70
CA ASN A 94 -6.77 3.92 19.85
C ASN A 94 -6.09 2.56 19.65
N ARG A 95 -5.38 2.34 18.52
CA ARG A 95 -4.71 1.08 18.17
C ARG A 95 -5.65 -0.12 18.06
N GLU A 96 -6.94 0.13 17.84
CA GLU A 96 -7.95 -0.92 17.68
C GLU A 96 -7.89 -1.59 16.30
N LEU A 97 -7.09 -1.01 15.38
CA LEU A 97 -6.98 -1.41 13.98
C LEU A 97 -5.52 -1.71 13.55
N ASP A 98 -4.61 -1.96 14.50
CA ASP A 98 -3.20 -2.23 14.18
C ASP A 98 -2.99 -3.44 13.26
N ALA A 99 -3.96 -4.37 13.22
CA ALA A 99 -3.97 -5.48 12.28
C ALA A 99 -4.06 -5.05 10.79
N LEU A 100 -4.44 -3.79 10.52
CA LEU A 100 -4.50 -3.21 9.18
C LEU A 100 -3.26 -2.37 8.84
N LEU A 101 -2.27 -2.26 9.73
CA LEU A 101 -1.06 -1.50 9.45
C LEU A 101 -0.25 -2.14 8.32
N ILE A 102 0.09 -1.33 7.32
CA ILE A 102 0.90 -1.74 6.16
C ILE A 102 2.39 -1.80 6.57
N LEU A 103 2.83 -0.86 7.40
CA LEU A 103 4.18 -0.82 7.94
C LEU A 103 4.19 -1.38 9.36
N ASP A 104 5.19 -2.21 9.66
CA ASP A 104 5.39 -2.72 11.01
C ASP A 104 5.53 -1.54 11.99
N PRO A 105 4.64 -1.44 13.00
CA PRO A 105 4.69 -0.38 14.00
C PRO A 105 5.97 -0.33 14.84
N GLY A 106 6.80 -1.38 14.78
CA GLY A 106 7.96 -1.58 15.63
C GLY A 106 7.58 -2.18 16.99
N PRO A 107 8.45 -2.06 18.01
CA PRO A 107 8.18 -2.59 19.34
C PRO A 107 6.84 -2.11 19.90
N PRO A 108 6.18 -2.88 20.79
CA PRO A 108 4.89 -2.51 21.35
C PRO A 108 4.98 -1.10 21.93
N ARG A 109 4.24 -0.19 21.30
CA ARG A 109 4.16 1.21 21.70
C ARG A 109 3.50 1.21 23.08
N GLY A 110 4.13 1.85 24.06
CA GLY A 110 3.73 1.75 25.48
C GLY A 110 2.22 1.95 25.73
N ALA A 111 1.74 1.30 26.80
CA ALA A 111 0.36 1.31 27.29
C ALA A 111 -0.03 2.63 27.96
#